data_AF-A0A4S9M287-F1
#
_entry.id   AF-A0A4S9M287-F1
#
_cell.length_a   1.000
_cell.length_b   1.000
_cell.length_c   1.000
_cell.angle_alpha   90.00
_cell.angle_beta   90.00
_cell.angle_gamma   90.00
#
_symmetry.space_group_name_H-M   'P 1'
#
loop_
_entity.id
_entity.type
_entity.pdbx_description
1 polymer ?
#
loop_
_entity_poly.entity_id
_entity_poly.type
_entity_poly.pdbx_seq_one_letter_code
_entity_poly.pdbx_strand_id
1 'polypeptide(L)'
;MPATKAGDRDLLEYNPKHSVLICSECRYAIQKNALESHLLRHKIYRSERQRLLASVSKLSLLEPDDVLSPTADSPPVEGISVLAGYRCILPGCEHLTVSEKRMKRHWSETHGSDKTIPRLSTFAVAVSLQTFFRGTKVKYFEVTPLTSPSAESHEDGTGNDVSTSDHDGSQDGDEATDLHIAENTTPPTPVSVSKFDSRMTNGLGSDMDILRYFHSFTTATCITLPSMEDVDVVDTYWQVDVVAQALSHRWLMHGVLALAASHLSCLTDDPAAKQTHRQIAAHFLYDFYPGLESEVKLGKGSASETGNMLLEMGEQKRYCGRSQGSSQQTINQLWL
;
A
#
# COMPACT_ATOMS: atom_id res chain seq x y z
N MET A 1 8.84 25.90 -29.74
CA MET A 1 8.55 24.75 -30.62
C MET A 1 7.21 24.18 -30.16
N PRO A 2 6.20 24.04 -31.05
CA PRO A 2 4.91 23.48 -30.67
C PRO A 2 5.05 22.01 -30.26
N ALA A 3 4.12 21.53 -29.43
CA ALA A 3 4.11 20.15 -28.98
C ALA A 3 3.91 19.18 -30.15
N THR A 4 4.80 18.20 -30.28
CA THR A 4 4.70 17.19 -31.34
C THR A 4 3.81 16.06 -30.81
N LYS A 5 2.64 15.90 -31.41
CA LYS A 5 1.70 14.83 -31.09
C LYS A 5 1.98 13.60 -31.94
N ALA A 6 1.90 12.42 -31.34
CA ALA A 6 2.16 11.14 -32.01
C ALA A 6 1.15 10.06 -31.57
N GLY A 7 0.68 9.26 -32.54
CA GLY A 7 -0.21 8.12 -32.32
C GLY A 7 -1.64 8.33 -32.77
N ASP A 8 -2.41 7.24 -32.86
CA ASP A 8 -3.85 7.33 -33.04
C ASP A 8 -4.46 8.13 -31.86
N ARG A 9 -5.32 9.11 -32.17
CA ARG A 9 -5.94 10.05 -31.22
C ARG A 9 -5.00 10.98 -30.42
N ASP A 10 -3.79 11.26 -30.91
CA ASP A 10 -2.85 12.15 -30.22
C ASP A 10 -2.55 11.71 -28.77
N LEU A 11 -2.40 10.39 -28.56
CA LEU A 11 -2.16 9.81 -27.24
C LEU A 11 -0.85 10.30 -26.59
N LEU A 12 0.19 10.53 -27.41
CA LEU A 12 1.51 10.92 -26.94
C LEU A 12 1.83 12.33 -27.37
N GLU A 13 2.29 13.15 -26.43
CA GLU A 13 2.66 14.54 -26.65
C GLU A 13 4.09 14.79 -26.18
N TYR A 14 4.97 15.21 -27.09
CA TYR A 14 6.32 15.60 -26.72
C TYR A 14 6.35 17.04 -26.21
N ASN A 15 6.78 17.22 -24.96
CA ASN A 15 7.05 18.52 -24.37
C ASN A 15 8.53 18.87 -24.55
N PRO A 16 8.87 19.79 -25.48
CA PRO A 16 10.26 20.12 -25.77
C PRO A 16 10.93 20.96 -24.67
N LYS A 17 10.16 21.63 -23.80
CA LYS A 17 10.70 22.46 -22.72
C LYS A 17 11.35 21.61 -21.63
N HIS A 18 10.72 20.48 -21.32
CA HIS A 18 11.19 19.54 -20.31
C HIS A 18 11.79 18.27 -20.91
N SER A 19 11.80 18.15 -22.25
CA SER A 19 12.28 16.96 -22.97
C SER A 19 11.64 15.66 -22.46
N VAL A 20 10.32 15.70 -22.25
CA VAL A 20 9.53 14.56 -21.76
C VAL A 20 8.42 14.21 -22.74
N LEU A 21 8.01 12.94 -22.74
CA LEU A 21 6.89 12.45 -23.52
C LEU A 21 5.68 12.23 -22.61
N ILE A 22 4.60 12.98 -22.79
CA ILE A 22 3.41 12.95 -21.95
C ILE A 22 2.34 12.10 -22.60
N CYS A 23 1.69 11.24 -21.83
CA CYS A 23 0.47 10.56 -22.27
C CYS A 23 -0.74 11.44 -21.96
N SER A 24 -1.56 11.76 -22.95
CA SER A 24 -2.75 12.61 -22.78
C SER A 24 -3.86 11.93 -21.96
N GLU A 25 -4.00 10.60 -22.06
CA GLU A 25 -4.98 9.84 -21.27
C GLU A 25 -4.53 9.65 -19.80
N CYS A 26 -3.26 9.30 -19.61
CA CYS A 26 -2.70 9.06 -18.28
C CYS A 26 -2.31 10.35 -17.53
N ARG A 27 -2.09 11.44 -18.27
CA ARG A 27 -1.68 12.76 -17.76
C ARG A 27 -0.42 12.75 -16.89
N TYR A 28 0.59 12.00 -17.34
CA TYR A 28 1.95 11.97 -16.80
C TYR A 28 2.96 11.63 -17.92
N ALA A 29 4.23 11.90 -17.68
CA ALA A 29 5.33 11.61 -18.59
C ALA A 29 5.77 10.14 -18.54
N ILE A 30 6.00 9.56 -19.71
CA ILE A 30 6.45 8.18 -19.91
C ILE A 30 7.96 8.18 -20.17
N GLN A 31 8.67 7.30 -19.46
CA GLN A 31 10.10 7.06 -19.70
C GLN A 31 10.31 6.24 -20.98
N LYS A 32 11.48 6.37 -21.61
CA LYS A 32 11.83 5.60 -22.82
C LYS A 32 11.66 4.09 -22.60
N ASN A 33 12.19 3.58 -21.49
CA ASN A 33 12.15 2.15 -21.16
C ASN A 33 10.75 1.66 -20.77
N ALA A 34 9.87 2.56 -20.31
CA ALA A 34 8.50 2.25 -19.94
C ALA A 34 7.50 2.44 -21.09
N LEU A 35 7.91 3.05 -22.21
CA LEU A 35 7.01 3.36 -23.33
C LEU A 35 6.38 2.09 -23.90
N GLU A 36 7.17 1.03 -24.05
CA GLU A 36 6.72 -0.24 -24.59
C GLU A 36 5.59 -0.88 -23.76
N SER A 37 5.77 -0.99 -22.44
CA SER A 37 4.77 -1.54 -21.54
C SER A 37 3.57 -0.59 -21.37
N HIS A 38 3.80 0.72 -21.43
CA HIS A 38 2.75 1.73 -21.40
C HIS A 38 1.82 1.64 -22.62
N LEU A 39 2.37 1.50 -23.83
CA LEU A 39 1.56 1.34 -25.06
C LEU A 39 0.66 0.10 -25.01
N LEU A 40 1.14 -1.00 -24.42
CA LEU A 40 0.32 -2.20 -24.23
C LEU A 40 -0.87 -1.95 -23.31
N ARG A 41 -0.72 -1.12 -22.28
CA ARG A 41 -1.80 -0.72 -21.36
C ARG A 41 -2.90 0.06 -22.10
N HIS A 42 -2.53 0.87 -23.07
CA HIS A 42 -3.45 1.58 -23.97
C HIS A 42 -3.93 0.74 -25.16
N LYS A 43 -3.70 -0.59 -25.13
CA LYS A 43 -4.10 -1.53 -26.18
C LYS A 43 -3.54 -1.20 -27.57
N ILE A 44 -2.36 -0.57 -27.60
CA ILE A 44 -1.63 -0.29 -28.84
C ILE A 44 -0.68 -1.45 -29.13
N TYR A 45 -0.93 -2.14 -30.23
CA TYR A 45 -0.22 -3.36 -30.59
C TYR A 45 0.43 -3.28 -31.98
N ARG A 46 1.33 -4.24 -32.25
CA ARG A 46 1.88 -4.54 -33.59
C ARG A 46 2.48 -3.32 -34.31
N SER A 47 2.04 -3.05 -35.54
CA SER A 47 2.57 -2.03 -36.44
C SER A 47 2.42 -0.62 -35.88
N GLU A 48 1.32 -0.34 -35.18
CA GLU A 48 1.11 0.94 -34.49
C GLU A 48 2.17 1.17 -33.41
N ARG A 49 2.40 0.17 -32.56
CA ARG A 49 3.43 0.21 -31.53
C ARG A 49 4.82 0.43 -32.14
N GLN A 50 5.17 -0.31 -33.19
CA GLN A 50 6.46 -0.14 -33.88
C GLN A 50 6.61 1.27 -34.48
N ARG A 51 5.56 1.81 -35.09
CA ARG A 51 5.56 3.17 -35.66
C ARG A 51 5.78 4.22 -34.57
N LEU A 52 5.10 4.08 -33.44
CA LEU A 52 5.25 4.99 -32.30
C LEU A 52 6.65 4.93 -31.69
N LEU A 53 7.17 3.73 -31.44
CA LEU A 53 8.53 3.55 -30.93
C LEU A 53 9.58 4.14 -31.88
N ALA A 54 9.44 3.92 -33.19
CA ALA A 54 10.33 4.50 -34.21
C ALA A 54 10.20 6.02 -34.35
N SER A 55 9.05 6.59 -33.97
CA SER A 55 8.86 8.04 -33.96
C SER A 55 9.46 8.66 -32.70
N VAL A 56 9.24 8.04 -31.53
CA VAL A 56 9.77 8.50 -30.25
C VAL A 56 11.28 8.32 -30.15
N SER A 57 11.86 7.30 -30.77
CA SER A 57 13.33 7.09 -30.76
C SER A 57 14.11 8.25 -31.40
N LYS A 58 13.47 9.06 -32.23
CA LYS A 58 14.05 10.28 -32.83
C LYS A 58 14.03 11.47 -31.88
N LEU A 59 13.31 11.38 -30.76
CA LEU A 59 13.18 12.45 -29.78
C LEU A 59 14.25 12.31 -28.68
N SER A 60 14.79 13.45 -28.25
CA SER A 60 15.71 13.51 -27.12
C SER A 60 14.92 13.59 -25.81
N LEU A 61 14.48 12.44 -25.30
CA LEU A 61 13.85 12.39 -23.96
C LEU A 61 14.90 12.28 -22.87
N LEU A 62 14.71 13.04 -21.79
CA LEU A 62 15.51 12.98 -20.56
C LEU A 62 14.98 11.87 -19.64
N GLU A 63 15.88 11.28 -18.87
CA GLU A 63 15.54 10.33 -17.80
C GLU A 63 15.04 11.09 -16.56
N PRO A 64 14.28 10.44 -15.66
CA PRO A 64 13.66 11.09 -14.50
C PRO A 64 14.61 11.90 -13.61
N ASP A 65 15.89 11.51 -13.59
CA ASP A 65 16.90 12.16 -12.77
C ASP A 65 17.45 13.43 -13.40
N ASP A 66 17.38 13.54 -14.73
CA ASP A 66 17.90 14.66 -15.51
C ASP A 66 16.83 15.71 -15.85
N VAL A 67 15.54 15.39 -15.65
CA VAL A 67 14.45 16.35 -15.89
C VAL A 67 14.48 17.42 -14.79
N LEU A 68 14.76 18.65 -15.21
CA LEU A 68 14.70 19.80 -14.31
C LEU A 68 13.26 20.07 -13.88
N SER A 69 13.04 19.96 -12.57
CA SER A 69 11.80 20.41 -11.95
C SER A 69 11.63 21.91 -12.17
N PRO A 70 10.43 22.36 -12.60
CA PRO A 70 10.10 23.77 -12.61
C PRO A 70 10.29 24.40 -11.22
N THR A 71 10.63 25.69 -11.21
CA THR A 71 10.63 26.49 -9.97
C THR A 71 9.21 26.57 -9.39
N ALA A 72 9.10 26.71 -8.07
CA ALA A 72 7.82 26.65 -7.33
C ALA A 72 6.73 27.62 -7.85
N ASP A 73 7.13 28.77 -8.42
CA ASP A 73 6.20 29.78 -8.96
C ASP A 73 5.85 29.56 -10.45
N SER A 74 6.23 28.41 -11.00
CA SER A 74 5.95 28.13 -12.41
C SER A 74 4.45 27.84 -12.65
N PRO A 75 3.93 28.20 -13.84
CA PRO A 75 2.60 27.76 -14.24
C PRO A 75 2.59 26.23 -14.42
N PRO A 76 1.43 25.58 -14.24
CA PRO A 76 1.31 24.14 -14.43
C PRO A 76 1.78 23.71 -15.82
N VAL A 77 2.56 22.63 -15.86
CA VAL A 77 2.97 21.98 -17.10
C VAL A 77 1.73 21.38 -17.77
N GLU A 78 1.50 21.80 -19.01
CA GLU A 78 0.38 21.34 -19.83
C GLU A 78 0.45 19.82 -20.07
N GLY A 79 -0.71 19.17 -20.08
CA GLY A 79 -0.83 17.71 -20.25
C GLY A 79 -0.58 16.88 -18.99
N ILE A 80 -0.16 17.48 -17.87
CA ILE A 80 0.10 16.79 -16.60
C ILE A 80 -0.98 17.14 -15.57
N SER A 81 -1.40 16.14 -14.78
CA SER A 81 -2.40 16.35 -13.73
C SER A 81 -1.85 17.17 -12.57
N VAL A 82 -2.57 18.24 -12.18
CA VAL A 82 -2.33 18.95 -10.92
C VAL A 82 -2.94 18.16 -9.76
N LEU A 83 -2.19 18.02 -8.68
CA LEU A 83 -2.52 17.27 -7.49
C LEU A 83 -2.55 18.21 -6.28
N ALA A 84 -3.48 18.00 -5.36
CA ALA A 84 -3.42 18.62 -4.05
C ALA A 84 -2.35 17.93 -3.21
N GLY A 85 -1.49 18.71 -2.55
CA GLY A 85 -0.44 18.18 -1.69
C GLY A 85 0.02 19.16 -0.63
N TYR A 86 1.17 18.86 -0.06
CA TYR A 86 1.72 19.50 1.12
C TYR A 86 3.20 19.78 0.92
N ARG A 87 3.62 20.98 1.36
CA ARG A 87 5.00 21.40 1.46
C ARG A 87 5.39 21.55 2.93
N CYS A 88 6.58 21.08 3.31
CA CYS A 88 7.11 21.32 4.64
C CYS A 88 7.40 22.82 4.85
N ILE A 89 7.05 23.36 6.02
CA ILE A 89 7.28 24.79 6.31
C ILE A 89 8.66 25.06 6.89
N LEU A 90 9.39 24.04 7.33
CA LEU A 90 10.65 24.25 8.01
C LEU A 90 11.66 24.90 7.06
N PRO A 91 12.29 26.03 7.43
CA PRO A 91 13.28 26.67 6.59
C PRO A 91 14.40 25.71 6.19
N GLY A 92 14.70 25.62 4.90
CA GLY A 92 15.71 24.70 4.36
C GLY A 92 15.21 23.27 4.09
N CYS A 93 13.96 22.94 4.40
CA CYS A 93 13.35 21.68 3.99
C CYS A 93 12.53 21.85 2.71
N GLU A 94 12.93 21.16 1.65
CA GLU A 94 12.26 21.19 0.33
C GLU A 94 11.31 19.99 0.13
N HIS A 95 10.87 19.34 1.21
CA HIS A 95 10.04 18.14 1.09
C HIS A 95 8.62 18.47 0.62
N LEU A 96 8.19 17.78 -0.43
CA LEU A 96 6.87 17.89 -1.06
C LEU A 96 6.21 16.51 -1.12
N THR A 97 4.93 16.43 -0.80
CA THR A 97 4.18 15.16 -0.90
C THR A 97 2.70 15.38 -1.08
N VAL A 98 2.01 14.45 -1.73
CA VAL A 98 0.54 14.49 -1.88
C VAL A 98 -0.21 13.91 -0.68
N SER A 99 0.49 13.21 0.22
CA SER A 99 -0.14 12.48 1.33
C SER A 99 0.16 13.12 2.68
N GLU A 100 -0.88 13.48 3.43
CA GLU A 100 -0.74 13.93 4.82
C GLU A 100 0.02 12.91 5.69
N LYS A 101 -0.24 11.61 5.49
CA LYS A 101 0.46 10.53 6.23
C LYS A 101 1.97 10.58 5.96
N ARG A 102 2.38 10.75 4.70
CA ARG A 102 3.80 10.86 4.35
C ARG A 102 4.42 12.15 4.90
N MET A 103 3.67 13.26 4.92
CA MET A 103 4.15 14.52 5.50
C MET A 103 4.34 14.42 7.02
N LYS A 104 3.41 13.78 7.74
CA LYS A 104 3.55 13.50 9.18
C LYS A 104 4.77 12.64 9.47
N ARG A 105 4.99 11.59 8.67
CA ARG A 105 6.15 10.71 8.79
C ARG A 105 7.47 11.46 8.53
N HIS A 106 7.53 12.21 7.43
CA HIS A 106 8.68 13.05 7.12
C HIS A 106 8.99 14.02 8.26
N TRP A 107 7.96 14.68 8.80
CA TRP A 107 8.13 15.57 9.95
C TRP A 107 8.72 14.83 11.14
N SER A 108 8.17 13.68 11.54
CA SER A 108 8.68 12.92 12.68
C SER A 108 10.11 12.42 12.50
N GLU A 109 10.49 12.00 11.29
CA GLU A 109 11.82 11.44 11.02
C GLU A 109 12.90 12.51 10.82
N THR A 110 12.55 13.61 10.15
CA THR A 110 13.53 14.62 9.71
C THR A 110 13.59 15.82 10.67
N HIS A 111 12.49 16.12 11.37
CA HIS A 111 12.35 17.35 12.15
C HIS A 111 11.89 17.13 13.60
N GLY A 112 11.22 16.02 13.88
CA GLY A 112 10.62 15.72 15.17
C GLY A 112 11.63 15.16 16.17
N SER A 113 11.93 15.94 17.21
CA SER A 113 12.58 15.45 18.43
C SER A 113 11.57 15.07 19.53
N ASP A 114 10.29 15.41 19.34
CA ASP A 114 9.25 15.30 20.37
C ASP A 114 8.16 14.30 19.98
N LYS A 115 7.68 13.52 20.95
CA LYS A 115 6.86 12.31 20.75
C LYS A 115 5.39 12.62 20.38
N THR A 116 5.02 13.90 20.30
CA THR A 116 3.66 14.33 19.94
C THR A 116 3.66 14.88 18.52
N ILE A 117 2.89 14.24 17.63
CA ILE A 117 2.72 14.70 16.25
C ILE A 117 1.83 15.96 16.28
N PRO A 118 2.32 17.14 15.86
CA PRO A 118 1.50 18.34 15.83
C PRO A 118 0.34 18.22 14.84
N ARG A 119 -0.57 19.20 14.81
CA ARG A 119 -1.55 19.30 13.72
C ARG A 119 -0.82 19.58 12.40
N LEU A 120 -1.31 19.03 11.29
CA LEU A 120 -0.67 19.17 9.97
C LEU A 120 -0.40 20.64 9.59
N SER A 121 -1.36 21.52 9.87
CA SER A 121 -1.25 22.96 9.59
C SER A 121 -0.12 23.67 10.34
N THR A 122 0.44 23.05 11.39
CA THR A 122 1.54 23.60 12.16
C THR A 122 2.90 23.40 11.48
N PHE A 123 3.01 22.44 10.57
CA PHE A 123 4.30 22.11 9.93
C PHE A 123 4.23 21.89 8.42
N ALA A 124 3.05 21.96 7.83
CA ALA A 124 2.86 21.81 6.39
C ALA A 124 1.90 22.87 5.85
N VAL A 125 2.16 23.31 4.62
CA VAL A 125 1.29 24.19 3.84
C VAL A 125 0.69 23.40 2.70
N ALA A 126 -0.63 23.52 2.50
CA ALA A 126 -1.30 22.93 1.35
C ALA A 126 -0.91 23.67 0.07
N VAL A 127 -0.46 22.93 -0.94
CA VAL A 127 0.06 23.45 -2.21
C VAL A 127 -0.45 22.64 -3.39
N SER A 128 -0.42 23.23 -4.58
CA SER A 128 -0.69 22.52 -5.82
C SER A 128 0.60 21.93 -6.36
N LEU A 129 0.61 20.62 -6.60
CA LEU A 129 1.78 19.87 -7.04
C LEU A 129 1.56 19.26 -8.42
N GLN A 130 2.64 19.09 -9.17
CA GLN A 130 2.69 18.21 -10.34
C GLN A 130 3.89 17.27 -10.21
N THR A 131 3.85 16.18 -10.98
CA THR A 131 5.00 15.29 -11.17
C THR A 131 5.04 14.83 -12.61
N PHE A 132 6.23 14.76 -13.19
CA PHE A 132 6.42 14.17 -14.51
C PHE A 132 6.19 12.66 -14.47
N PHE A 133 6.83 11.96 -13.55
CA PHE A 133 6.83 10.51 -13.52
C PHE A 133 6.01 9.98 -12.35
N ARG A 134 5.57 8.72 -12.46
CA ARG A 134 4.91 7.95 -11.41
C ARG A 134 5.75 6.72 -11.06
N GLY A 135 5.55 6.16 -9.87
CA GLY A 135 6.31 5.02 -9.36
C GLY A 135 7.27 5.42 -8.23
N THR A 136 8.45 4.82 -8.20
CA THR A 136 9.45 5.02 -7.12
C THR A 136 10.25 6.32 -7.29
N LYS A 137 10.51 6.74 -8.53
CA LYS A 137 11.27 7.96 -8.85
C LYS A 137 10.40 9.21 -9.00
N VAL A 138 9.46 9.42 -8.08
CA VAL A 138 8.54 10.58 -8.14
C VAL A 138 9.22 11.82 -7.57
N LYS A 139 9.30 12.87 -8.37
CA LYS A 139 9.73 14.21 -7.95
C LYS A 139 8.57 15.17 -8.13
N TYR A 140 7.97 15.56 -7.00
CA TYR A 140 6.95 16.59 -6.99
C TYR A 140 7.60 17.95 -7.13
N PHE A 141 6.90 18.86 -7.80
CA PHE A 141 7.23 20.27 -7.84
C PHE A 141 5.95 21.09 -7.65
N GLU A 142 6.09 22.23 -7.00
CA GLU A 142 5.00 23.16 -6.78
C GLU A 142 4.68 23.91 -8.08
N VAL A 143 3.39 24.15 -8.30
CA VAL A 143 2.89 24.94 -9.41
C VAL A 143 1.85 25.93 -8.91
N THR A 144 1.84 27.12 -9.48
CA THR A 144 0.82 28.12 -9.18
C THR A 144 -0.31 27.98 -10.19
N PRO A 145 -1.47 27.41 -9.83
CA PRO A 145 -2.60 27.36 -10.76
C PRO A 145 -2.98 28.79 -11.17
N LEU A 146 -3.11 29.02 -12.48
CA LEU A 146 -3.66 30.29 -12.98
C LEU A 146 -5.05 30.43 -12.40
N THR A 147 -5.18 31.25 -11.36
CA THR A 147 -6.45 31.47 -10.67
C THR A 147 -7.36 32.23 -11.64
N SER A 148 -8.37 31.54 -12.16
CA SER A 148 -9.52 32.18 -12.79
C SER A 148 -10.44 32.64 -11.64
N PRO A 149 -10.72 33.92 -11.45
CA PRO A 149 -11.59 34.38 -10.36
C PRO A 149 -13.07 34.14 -10.72
N SER A 150 -13.66 33.05 -10.24
CA SER A 150 -15.11 32.76 -10.14
C SER A 150 -15.29 31.38 -9.49
N ALA A 151 -16.13 31.10 -8.51
CA ALA A 151 -17.12 31.84 -7.76
C ALA A 151 -17.40 31.08 -6.45
N GLU A 152 -17.44 31.82 -5.34
CA GLU A 152 -18.55 31.85 -4.38
C GLU A 152 -18.99 30.55 -3.66
N SER A 153 -18.71 30.61 -2.35
CA SER A 153 -19.39 30.02 -1.20
C SER A 153 -20.86 29.64 -1.36
N HIS A 154 -21.23 28.45 -0.86
CA HIS A 154 -22.53 28.20 -0.25
C HIS A 154 -22.37 27.26 0.96
N GLU A 155 -22.44 27.85 2.15
CA GLU A 155 -22.81 27.22 3.41
C GLU A 155 -24.35 27.22 3.51
N ASP A 156 -24.95 26.10 3.94
CA ASP A 156 -26.22 25.98 4.70
C ASP A 156 -26.47 24.47 4.92
N GLY A 157 -26.86 23.88 6.06
CA GLY A 157 -27.37 24.37 7.34
C GLY A 157 -28.50 23.43 7.82
N THR A 158 -28.39 22.87 9.03
CA THR A 158 -29.51 22.50 9.96
C THR A 158 -30.38 21.26 9.60
N GLY A 159 -30.84 20.34 10.47
CA GLY A 159 -30.78 20.10 11.92
C GLY A 159 -31.79 18.99 12.35
N ASN A 160 -31.63 18.45 13.58
CA ASN A 160 -32.61 17.70 14.43
C ASN A 160 -33.15 16.32 13.96
N ASP A 161 -33.56 15.33 14.79
CA ASP A 161 -33.87 15.19 16.22
C ASP A 161 -34.06 13.67 16.59
N VAL A 162 -33.78 13.38 17.87
CA VAL A 162 -34.29 12.35 18.82
C VAL A 162 -35.25 11.22 18.37
N SER A 163 -34.95 9.97 18.78
CA SER A 163 -35.80 9.20 19.71
C SER A 163 -35.30 7.80 20.05
N THR A 164 -35.43 7.53 21.35
CA THR A 164 -35.27 6.33 22.15
C THR A 164 -36.28 5.22 21.82
N SER A 165 -35.88 3.96 22.00
CA SER A 165 -36.79 2.91 22.47
C SER A 165 -36.02 1.73 23.08
N ASP A 166 -36.44 1.38 24.28
CA ASP A 166 -36.01 0.31 25.17
C ASP A 166 -36.22 -1.10 24.58
N HIS A 167 -35.39 -2.07 25.00
CA HIS A 167 -35.90 -3.43 25.21
C HIS A 167 -35.15 -4.16 26.34
N ASP A 168 -35.95 -4.49 27.35
CA ASP A 168 -35.73 -5.33 28.52
C ASP A 168 -35.74 -6.83 28.17
N GLY A 169 -35.13 -7.67 29.01
CA GLY A 169 -35.28 -9.14 28.96
C GLY A 169 -34.08 -9.97 29.42
N SER A 170 -34.01 -10.21 30.73
CA SER A 170 -33.66 -11.43 31.53
C SER A 170 -33.24 -12.72 30.76
N GLN A 171 -32.52 -13.73 31.28
CA GLN A 171 -32.40 -14.26 32.64
C GLN A 171 -31.37 -15.44 32.65
N ASP A 172 -30.69 -15.62 33.78
CA ASP A 172 -30.14 -16.82 34.46
C ASP A 172 -29.89 -18.15 33.72
N GLY A 173 -28.77 -18.78 34.09
CA GLY A 173 -28.49 -20.18 33.81
C GLY A 173 -27.13 -20.63 34.36
N ASP A 174 -27.14 -21.06 35.62
CA ASP A 174 -26.05 -21.72 36.35
C ASP A 174 -25.55 -23.01 35.66
N GLU A 175 -24.30 -23.40 35.90
CA GLU A 175 -23.94 -24.56 36.74
C GLU A 175 -22.52 -25.08 36.46
N ALA A 176 -21.85 -25.39 37.57
CA ALA A 176 -20.48 -25.81 37.72
C ALA A 176 -20.22 -27.29 37.34
N THR A 177 -18.94 -27.64 37.21
CA THR A 177 -18.25 -28.90 37.59
C THR A 177 -16.95 -28.97 36.77
N ASP A 178 -15.81 -29.49 37.21
CA ASP A 178 -15.25 -29.87 38.50
C ASP A 178 -13.74 -30.00 38.25
N LEU A 179 -12.96 -29.84 39.30
CA LEU A 179 -11.49 -29.82 39.33
C LEU A 179 -10.91 -31.23 39.10
N HIS A 180 -9.66 -31.35 38.64
CA HIS A 180 -8.65 -32.12 39.37
C HIS A 180 -7.22 -31.91 38.82
N ILE A 181 -6.34 -31.57 39.77
CA ILE A 181 -4.89 -31.40 39.69
C ILE A 181 -4.22 -32.76 39.97
N ALA A 182 -3.11 -33.10 39.29
CA ALA A 182 -1.95 -33.73 39.93
C ALA A 182 -0.70 -33.75 39.04
N GLU A 183 0.39 -33.32 39.67
CA GLU A 183 1.80 -33.22 39.27
C GLU A 183 2.53 -34.57 39.45
N ASN A 184 3.57 -34.84 38.63
CA ASN A 184 4.87 -35.42 39.09
C ASN A 184 5.88 -35.68 37.94
N THR A 185 6.99 -34.94 38.01
CA THR A 185 8.42 -35.36 37.98
C THR A 185 9.02 -36.20 36.82
N THR A 186 9.82 -35.49 36.02
CA THR A 186 11.10 -35.73 35.24
C THR A 186 12.00 -36.97 35.48
N PRO A 187 13.09 -37.23 34.67
CA PRO A 187 13.23 -37.71 33.27
C PRO A 187 14.07 -39.05 33.20
N PRO A 188 14.42 -39.63 32.02
CA PRO A 188 15.68 -39.27 31.31
C PRO A 188 15.64 -39.40 29.76
N THR A 189 16.53 -38.66 29.09
CA THR A 189 16.91 -38.75 27.66
C THR A 189 17.66 -40.06 27.36
N PRO A 190 17.69 -40.62 26.12
CA PRO A 190 18.43 -40.03 24.99
C PRO A 190 17.82 -40.16 23.57
N VAL A 191 18.03 -39.11 22.79
CA VAL A 191 18.26 -39.04 21.32
C VAL A 191 17.51 -40.01 20.39
N SER A 192 16.45 -39.53 19.71
CA SER A 192 16.19 -39.81 18.29
C SER A 192 15.06 -38.94 17.72
N VAL A 193 15.38 -38.25 16.62
CA VAL A 193 14.53 -37.56 15.62
C VAL A 193 13.02 -37.52 15.92
N SER A 194 12.53 -36.43 16.51
CA SER A 194 11.08 -36.27 16.75
C SER A 194 10.37 -35.71 15.53
N LYS A 195 9.42 -36.52 15.05
CA LYS A 195 8.38 -36.17 14.10
C LYS A 195 7.61 -34.93 14.58
N PHE A 196 7.24 -34.13 13.59
CA PHE A 196 6.23 -33.07 13.62
C PHE A 196 5.06 -33.48 14.52
N ASP A 197 5.01 -32.94 15.74
CA ASP A 197 4.02 -33.35 16.73
C ASP A 197 2.68 -32.66 16.42
N SER A 198 1.79 -33.45 15.83
CA SER A 198 0.40 -33.12 15.54
C SER A 198 -0.39 -32.91 16.83
N ARG A 199 -0.52 -31.65 17.23
CA ARG A 199 -1.63 -31.18 18.08
C ARG A 199 -2.21 -29.90 17.49
N MET A 200 -3.02 -30.06 16.45
CA MET A 200 -3.98 -29.05 16.01
C MET A 200 -5.30 -29.75 15.71
N THR A 201 -6.14 -29.85 16.73
CA THR A 201 -7.57 -30.10 16.56
C THR A 201 -8.31 -28.89 17.07
N ASN A 202 -8.69 -28.01 16.14
CA ASN A 202 -10.05 -27.47 15.99
C ASN A 202 -10.16 -26.66 14.69
N GLY A 203 -10.43 -27.36 13.60
CA GLY A 203 -11.54 -27.03 12.69
C GLY A 203 -11.46 -25.90 11.67
N LEU A 204 -10.45 -25.02 11.63
CA LEU A 204 -10.45 -23.91 10.65
C LEU A 204 -9.12 -23.60 9.95
N GLY A 205 -8.16 -24.53 10.04
CA GLY A 205 -6.86 -24.42 9.36
C GLY A 205 -6.32 -25.81 9.04
N SER A 206 -6.91 -26.47 8.04
CA SER A 206 -6.36 -27.74 7.55
C SER A 206 -4.99 -27.49 6.89
N ASP A 207 -4.13 -28.52 6.81
CA ASP A 207 -2.86 -28.41 6.06
C ASP A 207 -3.09 -27.93 4.61
N MET A 208 -4.24 -28.27 4.04
CA MET A 208 -4.67 -27.78 2.72
C MET A 208 -4.95 -26.28 2.69
N ASP A 209 -5.48 -25.71 3.77
CA ASP A 209 -5.68 -24.26 3.89
C ASP A 209 -4.33 -23.54 3.98
N ILE A 210 -3.42 -24.06 4.82
CA ILE A 210 -2.06 -23.53 4.94
C ILE A 210 -1.39 -23.51 3.57
N LEU A 211 -1.41 -24.62 2.84
CA LEU A 211 -0.85 -24.71 1.49
C LEU A 211 -1.52 -23.78 0.50
N ARG A 212 -2.85 -23.64 0.55
CA ARG A 212 -3.62 -22.73 -0.32
C ARG A 212 -3.21 -21.28 -0.12
N TYR A 213 -3.18 -20.80 1.12
CA TYR A 213 -2.82 -19.41 1.42
C TYR A 213 -1.33 -19.16 1.19
N PHE A 214 -0.47 -20.13 1.50
CA PHE A 214 0.95 -20.03 1.21
C PHE A 214 1.23 -19.95 -0.31
N HIS A 215 0.59 -20.80 -1.11
CA HIS A 215 0.67 -20.72 -2.57
C HIS A 215 0.14 -19.39 -3.08
N SER A 216 -1.00 -18.92 -2.57
CA SER A 216 -1.52 -17.58 -2.91
C SER A 216 -0.55 -16.46 -2.53
N PHE A 217 0.21 -16.64 -1.45
CA PHE A 217 1.24 -15.69 -1.07
C PHE A 217 2.35 -15.64 -2.10
N THR A 218 2.96 -16.78 -2.40
CA THR A 218 4.15 -16.88 -3.27
C THR A 218 3.85 -16.59 -4.74
N THR A 219 2.60 -16.73 -5.19
CA THR A 219 2.21 -16.51 -6.59
C THR A 219 1.55 -15.16 -6.87
N ALA A 220 0.82 -14.59 -5.90
CA ALA A 220 -0.02 -13.42 -6.17
C ALA A 220 0.03 -12.34 -5.08
N THR A 221 0.18 -12.70 -3.80
CA THR A 221 0.14 -11.68 -2.73
C THR A 221 1.45 -10.92 -2.63
N CYS A 222 2.60 -11.61 -2.69
CA CYS A 222 3.91 -10.98 -2.56
C CYS A 222 4.19 -9.90 -3.62
N ILE A 223 3.71 -10.08 -4.85
CA ILE A 223 3.86 -9.10 -5.95
C ILE A 223 3.00 -7.85 -5.77
N THR A 224 2.02 -7.87 -4.86
CA THR A 224 1.19 -6.70 -4.52
C THR A 224 1.79 -5.91 -3.35
N LEU A 225 2.85 -6.41 -2.71
CA LEU A 225 3.46 -5.73 -1.58
C LEU A 225 4.45 -4.66 -2.07
N PRO A 226 4.63 -3.56 -1.31
CA PRO A 226 5.56 -2.50 -1.69
C PRO A 226 6.99 -3.05 -1.81
N SER A 227 7.70 -2.70 -2.88
CA SER A 227 9.13 -2.96 -2.99
C SER A 227 9.88 -2.08 -1.98
N MET A 228 10.93 -2.60 -1.34
CA MET A 228 11.75 -1.80 -0.43
C MET A 228 12.57 -0.78 -1.23
N GLU A 229 12.15 0.48 -1.18
CA GLU A 229 12.89 1.62 -1.71
C GLU A 229 14.13 1.89 -0.84
N ASP A 230 15.19 1.08 -0.94
CA ASP A 230 16.54 1.58 -0.54
C ASP A 230 17.76 0.76 -0.98
N VAL A 231 17.65 -0.32 -1.75
CA VAL A 231 18.84 -1.04 -2.24
C VAL A 231 18.56 -1.60 -3.63
N ASP A 232 19.56 -1.62 -4.52
CA ASP A 232 19.60 -2.32 -5.83
C ASP A 232 19.40 -3.86 -5.71
N VAL A 233 18.65 -4.32 -4.72
CA VAL A 233 18.27 -5.71 -4.52
C VAL A 233 17.08 -5.98 -5.42
N VAL A 234 17.25 -6.98 -6.28
CA VAL A 234 16.21 -7.56 -7.13
C VAL A 234 14.91 -7.69 -6.31
N ASP A 235 13.77 -7.32 -6.91
CA ASP A 235 12.41 -7.28 -6.33
C ASP A 235 11.88 -8.68 -5.93
N THR A 236 12.66 -9.40 -5.13
CA THR A 236 12.45 -10.78 -4.68
C THR A 236 12.40 -10.87 -3.16
N TYR A 237 12.56 -9.76 -2.43
CA TYR A 237 12.55 -9.74 -0.97
C TYR A 237 11.33 -10.48 -0.38
N TRP A 238 10.14 -10.17 -0.87
CA TRP A 238 8.90 -10.83 -0.44
C TRP A 238 8.78 -12.29 -0.87
N GLN A 239 9.41 -12.66 -1.99
CA GLN A 239 9.34 -14.01 -2.57
C GLN A 239 10.39 -14.96 -2.01
N VAL A 240 11.55 -14.44 -1.60
CA VAL A 240 12.73 -15.21 -1.23
C VAL A 240 13.04 -15.01 0.25
N ASP A 241 13.34 -13.78 0.67
CA ASP A 241 13.81 -13.52 2.04
C ASP A 241 12.70 -13.72 3.08
N VAL A 242 11.54 -13.10 2.86
CA VAL A 242 10.38 -13.24 3.77
C VAL A 242 9.86 -14.67 3.81
N VAL A 243 9.87 -15.37 2.67
CA VAL A 243 9.46 -16.78 2.60
C VAL A 243 10.46 -17.67 3.35
N ALA A 244 11.77 -17.46 3.17
CA ALA A 244 12.79 -18.21 3.89
C ALA A 244 12.70 -18.01 5.41
N GLN A 245 12.47 -16.77 5.86
CA GLN A 245 12.24 -16.46 7.27
C GLN A 245 10.93 -17.09 7.77
N ALA A 246 9.84 -17.03 7.01
CA ALA A 246 8.56 -17.63 7.38
C ALA A 246 8.68 -19.15 7.55
N LEU A 247 9.43 -19.83 6.68
CA LEU A 247 9.70 -21.27 6.81
C LEU A 247 10.53 -21.60 8.05
N SER A 248 11.33 -20.66 8.54
CA SER A 248 12.19 -20.81 9.72
C SER A 248 11.49 -20.43 11.03
N HIS A 249 10.45 -19.60 10.96
CA HIS A 249 9.76 -19.05 12.12
C HIS A 249 8.26 -19.29 12.02
N ARG A 250 7.75 -20.20 12.87
CA ARG A 250 6.33 -20.57 12.90
C ARG A 250 5.42 -19.34 12.99
N TRP A 251 5.67 -18.43 13.92
CA TRP A 251 4.83 -17.23 14.10
C TRP A 251 4.82 -16.35 12.84
N LEU A 252 5.96 -16.19 12.17
CA LEU A 252 6.09 -15.37 10.96
C LEU A 252 5.33 -15.98 9.78
N MET A 253 5.31 -17.32 9.67
CA MET A 253 4.44 -18.03 8.72
C MET A 253 2.97 -17.63 8.91
N HIS A 254 2.49 -17.50 10.15
CA HIS A 254 1.10 -17.11 10.39
C HIS A 254 0.86 -15.66 9.88
N GLY A 255 1.84 -14.76 10.02
CA GLY A 255 1.77 -13.42 9.41
C GLY A 255 1.64 -13.45 7.88
N VAL A 256 2.43 -14.28 7.21
CA VAL A 256 2.39 -14.49 5.75
C VAL A 256 1.03 -15.04 5.30
N LEU A 257 0.53 -16.07 5.99
CA LEU A 257 -0.77 -16.68 5.69
C LEU A 257 -1.93 -15.70 5.93
N ALA A 258 -1.85 -14.89 6.99
CA ALA A 258 -2.84 -13.86 7.28
C ALA A 258 -2.93 -12.80 6.17
N LEU A 259 -1.79 -12.38 5.61
CA LEU A 259 -1.77 -11.45 4.49
C LEU A 259 -2.37 -12.05 3.22
N ALA A 260 -2.05 -13.30 2.90
CA ALA A 260 -2.63 -13.98 1.75
C ALA A 260 -4.15 -14.18 1.90
N ALA A 261 -4.62 -14.57 3.08
CA ALA A 261 -6.05 -14.67 3.37
C ALA A 261 -6.76 -13.30 3.27
N SER A 262 -6.14 -12.24 3.80
CA SER A 262 -6.66 -10.88 3.67
C SER A 262 -6.73 -10.42 2.22
N HIS A 263 -5.72 -10.75 1.42
CA HIS A 263 -5.67 -10.43 0.00
C HIS A 263 -6.75 -11.16 -0.79
N LEU A 264 -6.90 -12.48 -0.59
CA LEU A 264 -7.98 -13.25 -1.21
C LEU A 264 -9.37 -12.72 -0.83
N SER A 265 -9.57 -12.26 0.42
CA SER A 265 -10.83 -11.62 0.81
C SER A 265 -11.15 -10.33 0.01
N CYS A 266 -10.13 -9.67 -0.55
CA CYS A 266 -10.33 -8.48 -1.38
C CYS A 266 -10.64 -8.84 -2.84
N LEU A 267 -10.17 -10.01 -3.31
CA LEU A 267 -10.34 -10.46 -4.69
C LEU A 267 -11.59 -11.31 -4.91
N THR A 268 -12.16 -11.88 -3.84
CA THR A 268 -13.35 -12.72 -3.91
C THR A 268 -14.63 -11.88 -3.87
N ASP A 269 -15.49 -12.06 -4.86
CA ASP A 269 -16.80 -11.39 -4.96
C ASP A 269 -17.89 -12.05 -4.10
N ASP A 270 -17.78 -13.35 -3.82
CA ASP A 270 -18.73 -14.08 -2.97
C ASP A 270 -18.63 -13.60 -1.51
N PRO A 271 -19.71 -13.05 -0.92
CA PRO A 271 -19.69 -12.53 0.44
C PRO A 271 -19.39 -13.61 1.49
N ALA A 272 -19.84 -14.86 1.27
CA ALA A 272 -19.59 -15.95 2.20
C ALA A 272 -18.11 -16.34 2.20
N ALA A 273 -17.52 -16.57 1.03
CA ALA A 273 -16.09 -16.86 0.90
C ALA A 273 -15.21 -15.68 1.38
N LYS A 274 -15.62 -14.43 1.11
CA LYS A 274 -14.95 -13.22 1.62
C LYS A 274 -14.91 -13.19 3.15
N GLN A 275 -16.01 -13.53 3.81
CA GLN A 275 -16.07 -13.61 5.26
C GLN A 275 -15.19 -14.75 5.80
N THR A 276 -15.21 -15.91 5.16
CA THR A 276 -14.35 -17.05 5.50
C THR A 276 -12.86 -16.66 5.43
N HIS A 277 -12.43 -15.98 4.37
CA HIS A 277 -11.05 -15.51 4.25
C HIS A 277 -10.67 -14.50 5.34
N ARG A 278 -11.58 -13.61 5.75
CA ARG A 278 -11.35 -12.67 6.85
C ARG A 278 -11.22 -13.37 8.20
N GLN A 279 -12.06 -14.38 8.47
CA GLN A 279 -11.96 -15.19 9.69
C GLN A 279 -10.64 -15.94 9.75
N ILE A 280 -10.22 -16.54 8.64
CA ILE A 280 -8.94 -17.24 8.54
C ILE A 280 -7.76 -16.27 8.73
N ALA A 281 -7.83 -15.07 8.14
CA ALA A 281 -6.83 -14.04 8.38
C ALA A 281 -6.75 -13.62 9.86
N ALA A 282 -7.89 -13.46 10.53
CA ALA A 282 -7.94 -13.13 11.95
C ALA A 282 -7.35 -14.25 12.83
N HIS A 283 -7.62 -15.51 12.48
CA HIS A 283 -7.05 -16.66 13.18
C HIS A 283 -5.53 -16.70 13.07
N PHE A 284 -4.97 -16.57 11.88
CA PHE A 284 -3.52 -16.53 11.72
C PHE A 284 -2.89 -15.32 12.41
N LEU A 285 -3.56 -14.16 12.43
CA LEU A 285 -3.05 -13.00 13.17
C LEU A 285 -2.99 -13.24 14.67
N TYR A 286 -3.94 -13.98 15.24
CA TYR A 286 -3.94 -14.34 16.66
C TYR A 286 -2.65 -15.08 17.07
N ASP A 287 -2.14 -15.96 16.22
CA ASP A 287 -0.90 -16.71 16.46
C ASP A 287 0.37 -15.93 16.07
N PHE A 288 0.24 -14.92 15.21
CA PHE A 288 1.33 -14.05 14.78
C PHE A 288 1.77 -13.06 15.86
N TYR A 289 0.81 -12.36 16.50
CA TYR A 289 1.13 -11.28 17.45
C TYR A 289 1.98 -11.72 18.64
N PRO A 290 1.68 -12.82 19.36
CA PRO A 290 2.49 -13.24 20.51
C PRO A 290 3.93 -13.57 20.13
N GLY A 291 4.14 -14.13 18.92
CA GLY A 291 5.46 -14.45 18.41
C GLY A 291 6.27 -13.19 18.06
N LEU A 292 5.65 -12.21 17.42
CA LEU A 292 6.27 -10.91 17.14
C LEU A 292 6.68 -10.19 18.43
N GLU A 293 5.78 -10.11 19.41
CA GLU A 293 6.06 -9.48 20.71
C GLU A 293 7.21 -10.16 21.45
N SER A 294 7.28 -11.49 21.37
CA SER A 294 8.33 -12.28 22.02
C SER A 294 9.70 -12.06 21.37
N GLU A 295 9.77 -11.98 20.03
CA GLU A 295 11.01 -11.72 19.30
C GLU A 295 11.50 -10.27 19.47
N VAL A 296 10.59 -9.29 19.52
CA VAL A 296 10.91 -7.89 19.82
C VAL A 296 11.52 -7.76 21.23
N LYS A 297 10.97 -8.48 22.22
CA LYS A 297 11.51 -8.52 23.58
C LYS A 297 12.89 -9.19 23.66
N LEU A 298 13.18 -10.14 22.76
CA LEU A 298 14.46 -10.84 22.69
C LEU A 298 15.55 -10.08 21.93
N GLY A 299 15.24 -8.96 21.27
CA GLY A 299 16.21 -8.12 20.56
C GLY A 299 16.81 -8.78 19.31
N LYS A 300 16.11 -9.73 18.67
CA LYS A 300 16.57 -10.38 17.44
C LYS A 300 16.14 -9.57 16.21
N GLY A 301 17.11 -8.98 15.52
CA GLY A 301 16.90 -7.91 14.53
C GLY A 301 16.09 -8.29 13.29
N SER A 302 16.46 -9.36 12.57
CA SER A 302 15.92 -9.53 11.20
C SER A 302 14.47 -10.04 11.13
N ALA A 303 14.08 -11.03 11.95
CA ALA A 303 12.73 -11.59 11.89
C ALA A 303 11.67 -10.64 12.50
N SER A 304 12.04 -9.89 13.55
CA SER A 304 11.15 -8.92 14.17
C SER A 304 10.92 -7.70 13.28
N GLU A 305 11.93 -7.24 12.52
CA GLU A 305 11.78 -6.23 11.48
C GLU A 305 10.79 -6.67 10.39
N THR A 306 10.96 -7.89 9.85
CA THR A 306 10.03 -8.46 8.86
C THR A 306 8.61 -8.56 9.43
N GLY A 307 8.47 -8.99 10.69
CA GLY A 307 7.18 -9.06 11.36
C GLY A 307 6.51 -7.69 11.56
N ASN A 308 7.25 -6.68 12.00
CA ASN A 308 6.73 -5.32 12.12
C ASN A 308 6.24 -4.79 10.75
N MET A 309 6.97 -5.08 9.68
CA MET A 309 6.53 -4.68 8.34
C MET A 309 5.25 -5.40 7.88
N LEU A 310 5.12 -6.70 8.16
CA LEU A 310 3.87 -7.44 7.91
C LEU A 310 2.68 -6.85 8.69
N LEU A 311 2.92 -6.42 9.93
CA LEU A 311 1.91 -5.80 10.77
C LEU A 311 1.41 -4.47 10.19
N GLU A 312 2.33 -3.57 9.83
CA GLU A 312 1.98 -2.27 9.24
C GLU A 312 1.14 -2.42 7.97
N MET A 313 1.44 -3.43 7.15
CA MET A 313 0.67 -3.72 5.94
C MET A 313 -0.71 -4.32 6.23
N GLY A 314 -0.83 -5.15 7.27
CA GLY A 314 -2.11 -5.72 7.72
C GLY A 314 -3.07 -4.63 8.22
N GLU A 315 -2.57 -3.64 8.95
CA GLU A 315 -3.36 -2.52 9.48
C GLU A 315 -3.81 -1.55 8.37
N GLN A 316 -2.92 -1.28 7.40
CA GLN A 316 -3.24 -0.45 6.23
C GLN A 316 -4.41 -1.03 5.41
N LYS A 317 -4.53 -2.37 5.31
CA LYS A 317 -5.62 -3.04 4.60
C LYS A 317 -6.92 -3.12 5.42
N ARG A 318 -6.86 -3.25 6.75
CA ARG A 318 -8.05 -3.21 7.64
C ARG A 318 -8.76 -1.85 7.60
N TYR A 319 -8.02 -0.75 7.44
CA TYR A 319 -8.59 0.59 7.34
C TYR A 319 -9.44 0.79 6.06
N CYS A 320 -9.11 0.09 4.97
CA CYS A 320 -9.86 0.15 3.71
C CYS A 320 -11.17 -0.67 3.75
N GLY A 321 -11.31 -1.60 4.71
CA GLY A 321 -12.49 -2.45 4.88
C GLY A 321 -13.61 -1.85 5.74
N ARG A 322 -13.34 -0.80 6.53
CA ARG A 322 -14.32 -0.21 7.47
C ARG A 322 -15.08 1.00 6.88
N SER A 323 -14.70 1.49 5.70
CA SER A 323 -15.37 2.60 5.00
C SER A 323 -16.45 2.16 3.99
N GLN A 324 -16.78 0.87 3.91
CA GLN A 324 -17.81 0.37 2.99
C GLN A 324 -19.20 0.33 3.63
N GLY A 325 -19.74 1.53 3.86
CA GLY A 325 -21.17 1.76 3.98
C GLY A 325 -21.51 2.89 3.02
N SER A 326 -22.17 2.56 1.91
CA SER A 326 -22.53 3.42 0.77
C SER A 326 -21.52 3.46 -0.39
N SER A 327 -22.07 3.26 -1.59
CA SER A 327 -21.44 3.30 -2.91
C SER A 327 -20.55 2.13 -3.30
N GLN A 328 -21.23 1.08 -3.75
CA GLN A 328 -20.76 0.03 -4.63
C GLN A 328 -20.31 0.62 -5.99
N GLN A 329 -19.20 1.38 -6.05
CA GLN A 329 -18.61 1.77 -7.35
C GLN A 329 -17.15 2.23 -7.38
N THR A 330 -16.39 2.19 -6.27
CA THR A 330 -15.03 2.77 -6.27
C THR A 330 -13.95 1.85 -5.70
N ILE A 331 -13.81 0.64 -6.27
CA ILE A 331 -12.65 -0.22 -6.01
C ILE A 331 -12.04 -0.63 -7.36
N ASN A 332 -11.44 0.34 -8.05
CA ASN A 332 -10.53 0.09 -9.16
C ASN A 332 -9.36 1.11 -9.19
N GLN A 333 -9.12 1.83 -8.09
CA GLN A 333 -8.17 2.95 -8.05
C GLN A 333 -7.10 2.82 -6.97
N LEU A 334 -6.82 1.60 -6.50
CA LEU A 334 -5.66 1.33 -5.65
C LEU A 334 -4.78 0.17 -6.15
N TRP A 335 -4.99 -0.29 -7.38
CA TRP A 335 -4.21 -1.38 -7.99
C TRP A 335 -4.04 -1.21 -9.50
N LEU A 336 -3.43 -0.10 -9.96
CA LEU A 336 -2.84 0.05 -11.31
C LEU A 336 -1.78 1.15 -11.40
#